data_AF-A0A954XAD8-F1
#
_entry.id   AF-A0A954XAD8-F1
#
_cell.length_a   1.000
_cell.length_b   1.000
_cell.length_c   1.000
_cell.angle_alpha   90.00
_cell.angle_beta   90.00
_cell.angle_gamma   90.00
#
_symmetry.space_group_name_H-M   'P 1'
#
loop_
_entity.id
_entity.type
_entity.pdbx_description
1 polymer ?
#
loop_
_entity_poly.entity_id
_entity_poly.type
_entity_poly.pdbx_seq_one_letter_code
_entity_poly.pdbx_strand_id
1 'polypeptide(L)'
;MIDMMVFCVLAFTGVIMAAMLGHYSLGPLGDAMRRLNAPTRFAMGDMLWLAVLIQLAIGASTALYQDAFRAGSRWFVMTMLLAGALGIWVGGVSTMSRAGITQTWRRGVCTLVLLPLAIALMMIAIFAIVAGPIVLLLLAQNGGRVAVRGTWHLTSAAWIAMFVAAIIVIAVLVVVVRRLSGWLIAVPANGRGRVGEDPYPDDADAHANEDQGGISPTG
;
A
#
# COMPACT_ATOMS: atom_id res chain seq x y z
N MET A 1 -13.28 -34.58 1.39
CA MET A 1 -14.20 -33.43 1.57
C MET A 1 -13.75 -32.51 2.71
N ILE A 2 -13.44 -33.04 3.90
CA ILE A 2 -13.01 -32.23 5.06
C ILE A 2 -11.78 -31.36 4.75
N ASP A 3 -10.76 -31.90 4.09
CA ASP A 3 -9.53 -31.14 3.76
C ASP A 3 -9.77 -29.95 2.82
N MET A 4 -10.69 -30.11 1.86
CA MET A 4 -11.06 -29.02 0.94
C MET A 4 -11.78 -27.89 1.68
N MET A 5 -12.67 -28.23 2.61
CA MET A 5 -13.37 -27.24 3.42
C MET A 5 -12.41 -26.48 4.34
N VAL A 6 -11.46 -27.17 4.98
CA VAL A 6 -10.44 -26.55 5.82
C VAL A 6 -9.55 -25.61 5.00
N PHE A 7 -9.10 -26.04 3.82
CA PHE A 7 -8.32 -25.19 2.91
C PHE A 7 -9.09 -23.93 2.51
N CYS A 8 -10.36 -24.07 2.10
CA CYS A 8 -11.21 -22.93 1.74
C CYS A 8 -11.37 -21.95 2.92
N VAL A 9 -11.59 -22.45 4.14
CA VAL A 9 -11.70 -21.60 5.34
C VAL A 9 -10.39 -20.88 5.62
N LEU A 10 -9.24 -21.57 5.61
CA LEU A 10 -7.93 -20.95 5.83
C LEU A 10 -7.57 -19.91 4.76
N ALA A 11 -7.84 -20.21 3.49
CA ALA A 11 -7.63 -19.29 2.39
C ALA A 11 -8.50 -18.03 2.56
N PHE A 12 -9.79 -18.20 2.89
CA PHE A 12 -10.70 -17.09 3.12
C PHE A 12 -10.28 -16.23 4.32
N THR A 13 -9.93 -16.85 5.45
CA THR A 13 -9.40 -16.14 6.63
C THR A 13 -8.10 -15.41 6.31
N GLY A 14 -7.19 -16.03 5.55
CA GLY A 14 -5.94 -15.40 5.12
C GLY A 14 -6.18 -14.15 4.26
N VAL A 15 -7.13 -14.22 3.31
CA VAL A 15 -7.51 -13.08 2.47
C VAL A 15 -8.12 -11.95 3.30
N ILE A 16 -9.04 -12.26 4.24
CA ILE A 16 -9.63 -11.25 5.13
C ILE A 16 -8.55 -10.58 5.99
N MET A 17 -7.67 -11.38 6.61
CA MET A 17 -6.60 -10.85 7.45
C MET A 17 -5.65 -9.97 6.66
N ALA A 18 -5.26 -10.39 5.45
CA ALA A 18 -4.42 -9.58 4.57
C ALA A 18 -5.11 -8.27 4.16
N ALA A 19 -6.40 -8.31 3.85
CA ALA A 19 -7.18 -7.11 3.53
C ALA A 19 -7.27 -6.15 4.73
N MET A 20 -7.54 -6.66 5.93
CA MET A 20 -7.55 -5.87 7.17
C MET A 20 -6.18 -5.26 7.45
N LEU A 21 -5.11 -6.02 7.25
CA LEU A 21 -3.74 -5.57 7.45
C LEU A 21 -3.35 -4.47 6.44
N GLY A 22 -3.77 -4.63 5.18
CA GLY A 22 -3.63 -3.61 4.16
C GLY A 22 -4.39 -2.33 4.51
N HIS A 23 -5.64 -2.47 4.93
CA HIS A 23 -6.46 -1.34 5.37
C HIS A 23 -5.84 -0.60 6.56
N TYR A 24 -5.34 -1.34 7.56
CA TYR A 24 -4.73 -0.75 8.75
C TYR A 24 -3.38 -0.07 8.46
N SER A 25 -2.53 -0.70 7.65
CA SER A 25 -1.20 -0.19 7.32
C SER A 25 -1.25 1.04 6.40
N LEU A 26 -2.20 1.07 5.46
CA LEU A 26 -2.44 2.21 4.56
C LEU A 26 -3.51 3.18 5.08
N GLY A 27 -4.06 2.96 6.28
CA GLY A 27 -5.15 3.73 6.86
C GLY A 27 -4.96 5.26 6.80
N PRO A 28 -3.79 5.81 7.22
CA PRO A 28 -3.55 7.24 7.13
C PRO A 28 -3.70 7.78 5.70
N LEU A 29 -3.21 7.04 4.70
CA LEU A 29 -3.31 7.41 3.30
C LEU A 29 -4.76 7.33 2.80
N GLY A 30 -5.50 6.33 3.27
CA GLY A 30 -6.94 6.17 3.04
C GLY A 30 -7.75 7.37 3.53
N ASP A 31 -7.47 7.82 4.75
CA ASP A 31 -8.14 8.97 5.36
C ASP A 31 -7.80 10.27 4.62
N ALA A 32 -6.55 10.44 4.19
CA ALA A 32 -6.13 11.58 3.38
C ALA A 32 -6.87 11.63 2.03
N MET A 33 -7.02 10.48 1.35
CA MET A 33 -7.78 10.39 0.10
C MET A 33 -9.24 10.80 0.27
N ARG A 34 -9.88 10.36 1.36
CA ARG A 34 -11.30 10.67 1.64
C ARG A 34 -11.53 12.15 1.90
N ARG A 35 -10.56 12.84 2.51
CA ARG A 35 -10.67 14.27 2.86
C ARG A 35 -10.52 15.18 1.64
N LEU A 36 -9.57 14.88 0.74
CA LEU A 36 -9.24 15.76 -0.39
C LEU A 36 -10.05 15.46 -1.66
N ASN A 37 -10.38 14.18 -1.92
CA ASN A 37 -11.11 13.69 -3.09
C ASN A 37 -10.75 14.40 -4.42
N ALA A 38 -9.48 14.73 -4.61
CA ALA A 38 -9.03 15.49 -5.77
C ALA A 38 -9.07 14.63 -7.04
N PRO A 39 -9.35 15.24 -8.22
CA PRO A 39 -9.30 14.51 -9.49
C PRO A 39 -7.90 13.95 -9.75
N THR A 40 -7.83 12.80 -10.41
CA THR A 40 -6.56 12.13 -10.74
C THR A 40 -5.78 12.92 -11.77
N ARG A 41 -4.61 13.43 -11.38
CA ARG A 41 -3.67 14.17 -12.23
C ARG A 41 -2.40 13.34 -12.38
N PHE A 42 -2.05 13.06 -13.63
CA PHE A 42 -0.77 12.43 -13.98
C PHE A 42 0.30 13.50 -14.10
N ALA A 43 1.42 13.32 -13.41
CA ALA A 43 2.59 14.18 -13.58
C ALA A 43 3.63 13.47 -14.44
N MET A 44 4.45 14.24 -15.17
CA MET A 44 5.58 13.69 -15.95
C MET A 44 6.51 12.83 -15.07
N GLY A 45 6.71 13.21 -13.81
CA GLY A 45 7.50 12.45 -12.85
C GLY A 45 6.96 11.04 -12.55
N ASP A 46 5.66 10.81 -12.72
CA ASP A 46 5.08 9.48 -12.52
C ASP A 46 5.54 8.50 -13.59
N MET A 47 5.74 8.97 -14.83
CA MET A 47 6.24 8.16 -15.93
C MET A 47 7.70 7.77 -15.71
N LEU A 48 8.51 8.66 -15.11
CA LEU A 48 9.88 8.33 -14.72
C LEU A 48 9.90 7.20 -13.69
N TRP A 49 9.05 7.27 -12.67
CA TRP A 49 8.96 6.22 -11.66
C TRP A 49 8.43 4.90 -12.22
N LEU A 50 7.51 4.95 -13.20
CA LEU A 50 7.09 3.75 -13.93
C LEU A 50 8.26 3.10 -14.66
N ALA A 51 9.08 3.88 -15.36
CA ALA A 51 10.24 3.36 -16.08
C ALA A 51 11.21 2.66 -15.12
N VAL A 52 11.49 3.25 -13.96
CA VAL A 52 12.29 2.62 -12.90
C VAL A 52 11.65 1.31 -12.43
N LEU A 53 10.34 1.31 -12.17
CA LEU A 53 9.64 0.13 -11.68
C LEU A 53 9.63 -1.01 -12.71
N ILE A 54 9.50 -0.70 -14.00
CA ILE A 54 9.65 -1.66 -15.11
C ILE A 54 11.07 -2.22 -15.17
N GLN A 55 12.10 -1.38 -15.04
CA GLN A 55 13.49 -1.84 -15.02
C GLN A 55 13.76 -2.77 -13.83
N LEU A 56 13.20 -2.46 -12.66
CA LEU A 56 13.28 -3.34 -11.48
C LEU A 56 12.57 -4.68 -11.73
N ALA A 57 11.39 -4.67 -12.35
CA ALA A 57 10.66 -5.89 -12.68
C ALA A 57 11.43 -6.77 -13.67
N ILE A 58 12.01 -6.17 -14.72
CA ILE A 58 12.87 -6.87 -15.69
C ILE A 58 14.11 -7.41 -14.99
N GLY A 59 14.83 -6.58 -14.22
CA GLY A 59 16.03 -6.99 -13.49
C GLY A 59 15.77 -8.10 -12.47
N ALA A 60 14.65 -8.04 -11.74
CA ALA A 60 14.23 -9.09 -10.83
C ALA A 60 13.94 -10.39 -11.59
N SER A 61 13.26 -10.31 -12.73
CA SER A 61 13.00 -11.48 -13.56
C SER A 61 14.29 -12.11 -14.07
N THR A 62 15.26 -11.34 -14.54
CA THR A 62 16.52 -11.89 -15.06
C THR A 62 17.37 -12.50 -13.94
N ALA A 63 17.40 -11.87 -12.75
CA ALA A 63 18.11 -12.38 -11.58
C ALA A 63 17.52 -13.70 -11.05
N LEU A 64 16.19 -13.82 -11.00
CA LEU A 64 15.52 -15.05 -10.53
C LEU A 64 15.68 -16.24 -11.49
N TYR A 65 16.03 -15.99 -12.76
CA TYR A 65 16.04 -17.01 -13.82
C TYR A 65 17.42 -17.28 -14.42
N GLN A 66 18.49 -17.06 -13.66
CA GLN A 66 19.85 -17.34 -14.13
C GLN A 66 20.10 -18.84 -14.38
N ASP A 67 19.53 -19.76 -13.57
CA ASP A 67 20.01 -21.16 -13.59
C ASP A 67 18.99 -22.30 -13.78
N ALA A 68 17.66 -22.11 -13.71
CA ALA A 68 16.77 -23.26 -13.43
C ALA A 68 15.50 -23.49 -14.30
N PHE A 69 15.13 -22.61 -15.25
CA PHE A 69 13.81 -22.71 -15.88
C PHE A 69 13.79 -22.72 -17.41
N ARG A 70 12.86 -23.52 -17.96
CA ARG A 70 12.51 -23.55 -19.39
C ARG A 70 12.05 -22.17 -19.87
N ALA A 71 12.42 -21.80 -21.09
CA ALA A 71 12.15 -20.47 -21.67
C ALA A 71 10.67 -20.02 -21.57
N GLY A 72 9.71 -20.94 -21.63
CA GLY A 72 8.28 -20.64 -21.49
C GLY A 72 7.88 -20.06 -20.11
N SER A 73 8.52 -20.50 -19.03
CA SER A 73 8.22 -20.02 -17.67
C SER A 73 8.72 -18.59 -17.44
N ARG A 74 9.82 -18.21 -18.11
CA ARG A 74 10.42 -16.87 -17.99
C ARG A 74 9.48 -15.79 -18.51
N TRP A 75 8.89 -16.01 -19.69
CA TRP A 75 7.94 -15.06 -20.28
C TRP A 75 6.70 -14.88 -19.42
N PHE A 76 6.16 -15.97 -18.87
CA PHE A 76 4.99 -15.89 -18.00
C PHE A 76 5.26 -15.03 -16.75
N VAL A 77 6.37 -15.28 -16.05
CA VAL A 77 6.70 -14.51 -14.85
C VAL A 77 7.08 -13.07 -15.16
N MET A 78 7.78 -12.81 -16.27
CA MET A 78 8.05 -11.44 -16.71
C MET A 78 6.74 -10.68 -16.98
N THR A 79 5.79 -11.29 -17.70
CA THR A 79 4.48 -10.67 -17.95
C THR A 79 3.71 -10.41 -16.67
N MET A 80 3.72 -11.35 -15.72
CA MET A 80 3.08 -11.17 -14.40
C MET A 80 3.73 -10.03 -13.60
N LEU A 81 5.07 -9.95 -13.59
CA LEU A 81 5.78 -8.87 -12.91
C LEU A 81 5.51 -7.51 -13.56
N LEU A 82 5.47 -7.44 -14.89
CA LEU A 82 5.14 -6.22 -15.63
C LEU A 82 3.68 -5.79 -15.40
N ALA A 83 2.73 -6.73 -15.39
CA ALA A 83 1.33 -6.45 -15.09
C ALA A 83 1.16 -5.96 -13.64
N GLY A 84 1.85 -6.60 -12.68
CA GLY A 84 1.88 -6.17 -11.29
C GLY A 84 2.49 -4.78 -11.12
N ALA A 85 3.59 -4.52 -11.83
CA ALA A 85 4.26 -3.21 -11.87
C ALA A 85 3.32 -2.10 -12.36
N LEU A 86 2.60 -2.34 -13.45
CA LEU A 86 1.60 -1.41 -13.98
C LEU A 86 0.44 -1.21 -13.00
N GLY A 87 -0.07 -2.29 -12.38
CA GLY A 87 -1.12 -2.21 -11.38
C GLY A 87 -0.73 -1.37 -10.17
N ILE A 88 0.49 -1.58 -9.65
CA ILE A 88 1.08 -0.78 -8.56
C ILE A 88 1.17 0.68 -8.96
N TRP A 89 1.65 0.96 -10.17
CA TRP A 89 1.82 2.31 -10.65
C TRP A 89 0.48 3.03 -10.81
N VAL A 90 -0.49 2.44 -11.52
CA VAL A 90 -1.82 3.04 -11.73
C VAL A 90 -2.52 3.26 -10.38
N GLY A 91 -2.51 2.24 -9.51
CA GLY A 91 -3.08 2.32 -8.18
C GLY A 91 -2.42 3.42 -7.35
N GLY A 92 -1.09 3.43 -7.31
CA GLY A 92 -0.31 4.43 -6.58
C GLY A 92 -0.55 5.85 -7.05
N VAL A 93 -0.48 6.10 -8.36
CA VAL A 93 -0.71 7.43 -8.94
C VAL A 93 -2.11 7.93 -8.62
N SER A 94 -3.13 7.08 -8.77
CA SER A 94 -4.51 7.41 -8.44
C SER A 94 -4.67 7.77 -6.95
N THR A 95 -4.15 6.92 -6.06
CA THR A 95 -4.17 7.12 -4.61
C THR A 95 -3.47 8.42 -4.20
N MET A 96 -2.26 8.66 -4.71
CA MET A 96 -1.48 9.85 -4.37
C MET A 96 -2.09 11.14 -4.90
N SER A 97 -2.67 11.11 -6.11
CA SER A 97 -3.35 12.28 -6.66
C SER A 97 -4.59 12.63 -5.83
N ARG A 98 -5.38 11.63 -5.41
CA ARG A 98 -6.54 11.85 -4.53
C ARG A 98 -6.14 12.35 -3.15
N ALA A 99 -4.98 11.92 -2.65
CA ALA A 99 -4.40 12.38 -1.39
C ALA A 99 -3.67 13.74 -1.51
N GLY A 100 -3.70 14.41 -2.67
CA GLY A 100 -3.10 15.73 -2.86
C GLY A 100 -1.57 15.77 -2.80
N ILE A 101 -0.89 14.62 -2.94
CA ILE A 101 0.57 14.55 -2.87
C ILE A 101 1.15 15.01 -4.20
N THR A 102 1.72 16.22 -4.23
CA THR A 102 2.27 16.84 -5.45
C THR A 102 3.79 16.69 -5.60
N GLN A 103 4.51 16.43 -4.51
CA GLN A 103 5.98 16.35 -4.53
C GLN A 103 6.47 15.08 -5.24
N THR A 104 7.17 15.23 -6.37
CA THR A 104 7.60 14.14 -7.25
C THR A 104 8.40 13.04 -6.53
N TRP A 105 9.31 13.41 -5.64
CA TRP A 105 10.16 12.45 -4.92
C TRP A 105 9.36 11.60 -3.92
N ARG A 106 8.37 12.19 -3.24
CA ARG A 106 7.45 11.45 -2.33
C ARG A 106 6.60 10.45 -3.10
N ARG A 107 6.17 10.86 -4.31
CA ARG A 107 5.43 9.96 -5.20
C ARG A 107 6.29 8.78 -5.63
N GLY A 108 7.58 9.02 -5.88
CA GLY A 108 8.57 7.97 -6.09
C GLY A 108 8.69 7.01 -4.92
N VAL A 109 8.88 7.52 -3.69
CA VAL A 109 8.98 6.69 -2.48
C VAL A 109 7.72 5.85 -2.26
N CYS A 110 6.54 6.41 -2.48
CA CYS A 110 5.29 5.68 -2.38
C CYS A 110 5.23 4.53 -3.41
N THR A 111 5.53 4.81 -4.67
CA THR A 111 5.44 3.84 -5.77
C THR A 111 6.52 2.76 -5.71
N LEU A 112 7.76 3.12 -5.35
CA LEU A 112 8.89 2.20 -5.36
C LEU A 112 9.09 1.45 -4.04
N VAL A 113 8.65 2.02 -2.92
CA VAL A 113 8.91 1.45 -1.58
C VAL A 113 7.61 1.09 -0.88
N LEU A 114 6.72 2.07 -0.64
CA LEU A 114 5.54 1.84 0.19
C LEU A 114 4.60 0.78 -0.38
N LEU A 115 4.24 0.89 -1.67
CA LEU A 115 3.28 -0.03 -2.30
C LEU A 115 3.85 -1.44 -2.45
N PRO A 116 5.08 -1.65 -2.95
CA PRO A 116 5.68 -2.98 -2.97
C PRO A 116 5.79 -3.57 -1.56
N LEU A 117 6.14 -2.78 -0.55
CA LEU A 117 6.23 -3.24 0.83
C LEU A 117 4.86 -3.64 1.39
N ALA A 118 3.81 -2.87 1.11
CA ALA A 118 2.44 -3.21 1.50
C ALA A 118 1.94 -4.48 0.82
N ILE A 119 2.26 -4.69 -0.45
CA ILE A 119 1.91 -5.92 -1.18
C ILE A 119 2.70 -7.11 -0.63
N ALA A 120 4.01 -6.95 -0.42
CA ALA A 120 4.85 -8.00 0.17
C ALA A 120 4.33 -8.41 1.55
N LEU A 121 3.92 -7.44 2.37
CA LEU A 121 3.29 -7.68 3.66
C LEU A 121 2.01 -8.53 3.54
N MET A 122 1.11 -8.17 2.62
CA MET A 122 -0.12 -8.96 2.37
C MET A 122 0.21 -10.37 1.89
N MET A 123 1.20 -10.52 1.00
CA MET A 123 1.64 -11.82 0.51
C MET A 123 2.22 -12.68 1.63
N ILE A 124 3.13 -12.12 2.45
CA ILE A 124 3.74 -12.83 3.59
C ILE A 124 2.65 -13.27 4.57
N ALA A 125 1.65 -12.42 4.84
CA ALA A 125 0.53 -12.77 5.72
C ALA A 125 -0.29 -13.95 5.15
N ILE A 126 -0.63 -13.92 3.86
CA ILE A 126 -1.36 -15.02 3.19
C ILE A 126 -0.52 -16.31 3.22
N PHE A 127 0.76 -16.24 2.88
CA PHE A 127 1.65 -17.40 2.91
C PHE A 127 1.78 -17.99 4.32
N ALA A 128 1.93 -17.14 5.34
CA ALA A 128 2.00 -17.59 6.73
C ALA A 128 0.71 -18.31 7.16
N ILE A 129 -0.46 -17.77 6.82
CA ILE A 129 -1.76 -18.32 7.25
C ILE A 129 -2.16 -19.55 6.44
N VAL A 130 -1.87 -19.59 5.13
CA VAL A 130 -2.34 -20.65 4.23
C VAL A 130 -1.26 -21.71 4.01
N ALA A 131 -0.07 -21.32 3.57
CA ALA A 131 0.96 -22.28 3.22
C ALA A 131 1.57 -22.95 4.45
N GLY A 132 1.72 -22.22 5.56
CA GLY A 132 2.27 -22.76 6.81
C GLY A 132 1.52 -24.00 7.31
N PRO A 133 0.20 -23.94 7.54
CA PRO A 133 -0.58 -25.10 7.97
C PRO A 133 -0.61 -26.24 6.94
N ILE A 134 -0.64 -25.94 5.65
CA ILE A 134 -0.61 -26.97 4.59
C ILE A 134 0.71 -27.73 4.62
N VAL A 135 1.84 -27.03 4.69
CA VAL A 135 3.14 -27.68 4.76
C VAL A 135 3.25 -28.51 6.04
N LEU A 136 2.75 -28.02 7.18
CA LEU A 136 2.70 -28.78 8.42
C LEU A 136 1.84 -30.06 8.29
N LEU A 137 0.68 -29.97 7.65
CA LEU A 137 -0.20 -31.11 7.35
C LEU A 137 0.48 -32.13 6.43
N LEU A 138 1.13 -31.66 5.35
CA LEU A 138 1.87 -32.53 4.43
C LEU A 138 3.04 -33.24 5.13
N LEU A 139 3.74 -32.53 6.02
CA LEU A 139 4.80 -33.12 6.84
C LEU A 139 4.23 -34.13 7.85
N ALA A 140 3.07 -33.88 8.44
CA ALA A 140 2.42 -34.82 9.35
C ALA A 140 1.95 -36.09 8.64
N GLN A 141 1.38 -35.96 7.44
CA GLN A 141 0.93 -37.09 6.61
C GLN A 141 2.11 -37.94 6.10
N ASN A 142 3.20 -37.30 5.67
CA ASN A 142 4.39 -38.00 5.19
C ASN A 142 5.31 -38.50 6.32
N GLY A 143 5.24 -37.87 7.50
CA GLY A 143 6.06 -38.18 8.69
C GLY A 143 5.74 -39.52 9.35
N GLY A 144 4.59 -40.15 9.02
CA GLY A 144 4.22 -41.48 9.48
C GLY A 144 5.20 -42.61 9.08
N ARG A 145 6.18 -42.34 8.21
CA ARG A 145 7.22 -43.31 7.81
C ARG A 145 8.61 -43.03 8.40
N VAL A 146 8.85 -41.89 9.05
CA VAL A 146 10.19 -41.48 9.54
C VAL A 146 10.18 -41.14 11.04
N ALA A 147 9.20 -41.65 11.78
CA ALA A 147 8.97 -41.33 13.19
C ALA A 147 10.03 -41.95 14.12
N VAL A 148 11.22 -41.35 14.18
CA VAL A 148 12.06 -41.37 15.38
C VAL A 148 11.53 -40.25 16.28
N ARG A 149 10.93 -40.60 17.42
CA ARG A 149 10.31 -39.68 18.42
C ARG A 149 11.14 -38.42 18.76
N GLY A 150 12.45 -38.41 18.54
CA GLY A 150 13.33 -37.26 18.77
C GLY A 150 13.26 -36.13 17.73
N THR A 151 12.91 -36.41 16.46
CA THR A 151 12.91 -35.38 15.40
C THR A 151 11.65 -34.53 15.40
N TRP A 152 10.53 -35.04 15.96
CA TRP A 152 9.25 -34.33 15.99
C TRP A 152 9.30 -33.05 16.84
N HIS A 153 10.01 -33.07 17.97
CA HIS A 153 10.15 -31.88 18.83
C HIS A 153 11.01 -30.80 18.18
N LEU A 154 12.06 -31.20 17.44
CA LEU A 154 12.93 -30.26 16.72
C LEU A 154 12.22 -29.63 15.52
N THR A 155 11.46 -30.41 14.75
CA THR A 155 10.70 -29.89 13.60
C THR A 155 9.56 -28.98 14.06
N SER A 156 8.79 -29.38 15.07
CA SER A 156 7.72 -28.52 15.62
C SER A 156 8.26 -27.22 16.23
N ALA A 157 9.37 -27.27 16.97
CA ALA A 157 10.03 -26.07 17.50
C ALA A 157 10.53 -25.15 16.37
N ALA A 158 11.13 -25.69 15.31
CA ALA A 158 11.58 -24.90 14.17
C ALA A 158 10.42 -24.20 13.45
N TRP A 159 9.28 -24.90 13.27
CA TRP A 159 8.07 -24.30 12.71
C TRP A 159 7.52 -23.19 13.58
N ILE A 160 7.39 -23.41 14.89
CA ILE A 160 6.95 -22.38 15.83
C ILE A 160 7.88 -21.17 15.76
N ALA A 161 9.20 -21.39 15.76
CA ALA A 161 10.18 -20.31 15.63
C ALA A 161 10.02 -19.52 14.32
N MET A 162 9.81 -20.20 13.19
CA MET A 162 9.55 -19.54 11.90
C MET A 162 8.25 -18.73 11.91
N PHE A 163 7.16 -19.26 12.50
CA PHE A 163 5.90 -18.54 12.64
C PHE A 163 6.04 -17.30 13.52
N VAL A 164 6.72 -17.42 14.66
CA VAL A 164 7.01 -16.30 15.55
C VAL A 164 7.86 -15.25 14.83
N ALA A 165 8.90 -15.67 14.11
CA ALA A 165 9.72 -14.77 13.32
C ALA A 165 8.89 -14.05 12.23
N ALA A 166 8.01 -14.77 11.53
CA ALA A 166 7.12 -14.18 10.54
C ALA A 166 6.16 -13.13 11.16
N ILE A 167 5.59 -13.41 12.33
CA ILE A 167 4.74 -12.46 13.06
C ILE A 167 5.52 -11.20 13.43
N ILE A 168 6.75 -11.35 13.94
CA ILE A 168 7.62 -10.22 14.29
C ILE A 168 7.93 -9.39 13.04
N VAL A 169 8.32 -10.04 11.94
CA VAL A 169 8.60 -9.37 10.67
C VAL A 169 7.37 -8.61 10.17
N ILE A 170 6.19 -9.25 10.17
CA ILE A 170 4.93 -8.60 9.79
C ILE A 170 4.66 -7.38 10.68
N ALA A 171 4.79 -7.51 12.00
CA ALA A 171 4.56 -6.41 12.93
C ALA A 171 5.49 -5.22 12.68
N VAL A 172 6.80 -5.49 12.48
CA VAL A 172 7.79 -4.46 12.13
C VAL A 172 7.43 -3.78 10.81
N LEU A 173 7.10 -4.57 9.79
CA LEU A 173 6.71 -4.04 8.48
C LEU A 173 5.44 -3.19 8.54
N VAL A 174 4.41 -3.59 9.30
CA VAL A 174 3.21 -2.76 9.52
C VAL A 174 3.58 -1.42 10.12
N VAL A 175 4.43 -1.41 11.16
CA VAL A 175 4.86 -0.17 11.82
C VAL A 175 5.62 0.72 10.84
N VAL A 176 6.54 0.15 10.04
CA VAL A 176 7.30 0.88 9.03
C VAL A 176 6.38 1.47 7.96
N VAL A 177 5.48 0.67 7.37
CA VAL A 177 4.52 1.11 6.35
C VAL A 177 3.63 2.23 6.90
N ARG A 178 3.13 2.08 8.13
CA ARG A 178 2.27 3.08 8.76
C ARG A 178 3.02 4.39 9.05
N ARG A 179 4.27 4.31 9.51
CA ARG A 179 5.14 5.48 9.72
C ARG A 179 5.45 6.21 8.42
N LEU A 180 5.80 5.47 7.37
CA LEU A 180 6.02 6.02 6.03
C LEU A 180 4.75 6.68 5.47
N SER A 181 3.59 6.02 5.63
CA SER A 181 2.30 6.56 5.23
C SER A 181 1.98 7.89 5.95
N GLY A 182 2.20 7.96 7.27
CA GLY A 182 2.03 9.19 8.04
C GLY A 182 3.00 10.29 7.61
N TRP A 183 4.27 9.95 7.39
CA TRP A 183 5.27 10.90 6.92
C TRP A 183 4.93 11.46 5.53
N LEU A 184 4.35 10.65 4.62
CA LEU A 184 3.92 11.11 3.29
C LEU A 184 2.86 12.22 3.38
N ILE A 185 1.97 12.13 4.38
CA ILE A 185 0.84 13.06 4.59
C ILE A 185 1.26 14.30 5.39
N ALA A 186 2.27 14.19 6.24
CA ALA A 186 2.74 15.26 7.12
C ALA A 186 3.35 16.47 6.38
N VAL A 187 3.19 16.58 5.07
CA VAL A 187 3.61 17.76 4.31
C VAL A 187 2.63 18.89 4.57
N PRO A 188 3.04 19.99 5.23
CA PRO A 188 2.23 21.19 5.24
C PRO A 188 2.02 21.58 3.77
N ALA A 189 0.78 21.89 3.39
CA ALA A 189 0.45 22.39 2.06
C ALA A 189 1.34 23.61 1.77
N ASN A 190 2.51 23.36 1.19
CA ASN A 190 3.58 24.35 1.19
C ASN A 190 3.19 25.42 0.18
N GLY A 191 2.64 26.53 0.69
CA GLY A 191 2.58 27.81 0.00
C GLY A 191 1.52 27.98 -1.10
N ARG A 192 0.55 27.08 -1.27
CA ARG A 192 -0.61 27.34 -2.16
C ARG A 192 -1.91 27.45 -1.38
N GLY A 193 -1.95 28.48 -0.54
CA GLY A 193 -3.17 29.23 -0.33
C GLY A 193 -3.86 29.12 1.03
N ARG A 194 -3.55 30.10 1.89
CA ARG A 194 -4.54 31.17 2.10
C ARG A 194 -4.62 32.01 0.80
N VAL A 195 -5.19 31.45 -0.27
CA VAL A 195 -5.65 32.23 -1.43
C VAL A 195 -7.13 32.42 -1.12
N GLY A 196 -7.37 33.35 -0.21
CA GLY A 196 -8.53 33.43 0.66
C GLY A 196 -8.24 34.28 1.92
N GLU A 197 -6.99 34.65 2.18
CA GLU A 197 -6.74 36.05 2.56
C GLU A 197 -6.98 36.83 1.28
N ASP A 198 -8.19 37.35 1.12
CA ASP A 198 -8.54 38.23 0.04
C ASP A 198 -7.54 39.40 0.01
N PRO A 199 -6.86 39.67 -1.13
CA PRO A 199 -6.14 40.92 -1.32
C PRO A 199 -7.12 42.09 -1.53
N TYR A 200 -8.42 41.79 -1.65
CA TYR A 200 -9.47 42.78 -1.59
C TYR A 200 -9.95 42.87 -0.14
N PRO A 201 -9.51 43.88 0.64
CA PRO A 201 -10.30 44.24 1.80
C PRO A 201 -11.73 44.49 1.33
N ASP A 202 -12.67 44.13 2.18
CA ASP A 202 -14.08 44.34 1.99
C ASP A 202 -14.32 45.85 1.82
N ASP A 203 -14.26 46.35 0.58
CA ASP A 203 -14.64 47.72 0.23
C ASP A 203 -16.17 47.92 0.35
N ALA A 204 -16.89 46.91 0.85
CA ALA A 204 -18.31 46.95 1.15
C ALA A 204 -18.69 48.00 2.20
N ASP A 205 -17.72 48.59 2.92
CA ASP A 205 -17.98 49.67 3.88
C ASP A 205 -17.93 51.08 3.25
N ALA A 206 -17.58 51.24 1.97
CA ALA A 206 -17.41 52.56 1.35
C ALA A 206 -18.70 53.23 0.83
N HIS A 207 -19.86 52.53 0.82
CA HIS A 207 -21.09 53.07 0.21
C HIS A 207 -22.29 53.25 1.17
N ALA A 208 -22.10 53.09 2.48
CA ALA A 208 -23.22 53.15 3.44
C ALA A 208 -23.55 54.54 4.02
N ASN A 209 -22.91 55.64 3.58
CA ASN A 209 -23.00 56.94 4.28
C ASN A 209 -23.49 58.15 3.45
N GLU A 210 -24.07 57.98 2.26
CA GLU A 210 -24.53 59.13 1.45
C GLU A 210 -26.04 59.45 1.52
N ASP A 211 -26.86 58.72 2.30
CA ASP A 211 -28.33 58.90 2.24
C ASP A 211 -28.98 59.36 3.58
N GLN A 212 -28.26 60.11 4.40
CA GLN A 212 -28.85 60.76 5.58
C GLN A 212 -28.82 62.28 5.50
N GLY A 213 -29.99 62.85 5.15
CA GLY A 213 -30.47 64.07 5.82
C GLY A 213 -30.46 65.35 5.00
N GLY A 214 -31.34 65.44 4.01
CA GLY A 214 -31.58 66.69 3.27
C GLY A 214 -33.06 66.97 3.00
N ILE A 215 -33.92 67.08 4.01
CA ILE A 215 -35.23 67.74 3.87
C ILE A 215 -35.56 68.58 5.11
N SER A 216 -35.36 69.89 4.99
CA SER A 216 -35.95 70.92 5.86
C SER A 216 -37.46 71.05 5.59
N PRO A 217 -38.33 71.09 6.60
CA PRO A 217 -39.67 71.61 6.45
C PRO A 217 -39.69 73.12 6.72
N THR A 218 -39.97 73.89 5.67
CA THR A 218 -40.60 75.21 5.76
C THR A 218 -42.07 75.03 6.08
N GLY A 219 -42.56 75.69 7.13
CA GLY A 219 -43.98 75.77 7.49
C GLY A 219 -44.17 76.25 8.91
#